data_AF-A0A7S7QGF0-F1
#
_entry.id   AF-A0A7S7QGF0-F1
#
_cell.length_a   1.000
_cell.length_b   1.000
_cell.length_c   1.000
_cell.angle_alpha   90.00
_cell.angle_beta   90.00
_cell.angle_gamma   90.00
#
_symmetry.space_group_name_H-M   'P 1'
#
loop_
_entity.id
_entity.type
_entity.pdbx_description
1 polymer ?
#
loop_
_entity_poly.entity_id
_entity_poly.type
_entity_poly.pdbx_seq_one_letter_code
_entity_poly.pdbx_strand_id
1 'polypeptide(L)' 'MSVRKPAESSPESIARANRKRLAAEEGARAMLDIGRQAIEVRKNMARLRELRETREAAAAMRLVPLPAPSPKKRTRKLPR' A
#
# COMPACT_ATOMS: atom_id res chain seq x y z
N MET A 1 -58.81 -5.18 12.86
CA MET A 1 -57.45 -4.83 12.42
C MET A 1 -57.40 -3.35 12.10
N SER A 2 -56.97 -2.51 13.03
CA SER A 2 -56.98 -1.05 12.83
C SER A 2 -55.87 -0.64 11.85
N VAL A 3 -56.26 -0.32 10.62
CA VAL A 3 -55.40 0.37 9.66
C VAL A 3 -55.11 1.76 10.23
N ARG A 4 -53.92 1.94 10.83
CA ARG A 4 -53.47 3.26 11.26
C ARG A 4 -53.22 4.07 9.99
N LYS A 5 -54.04 5.10 9.77
CA LYS A 5 -53.85 6.12 8.73
C LYS A 5 -52.40 6.64 8.77
N PRO A 6 -51.82 7.06 7.64
CA PRO A 6 -50.52 7.72 7.60
C PRO A 6 -50.66 9.11 8.22
N ALA A 7 -50.86 9.17 9.53
CA ALA A 7 -50.60 10.38 10.29
C ALA A 7 -49.11 10.62 10.13
N GLU A 8 -48.77 11.72 9.47
CA GLU A 8 -47.43 12.29 9.39
C GLU A 8 -46.69 11.97 10.68
N SER A 9 -45.63 11.16 10.55
CA SER A 9 -44.90 10.63 11.69
C SER A 9 -44.57 11.78 12.63
N SER A 10 -44.88 11.63 13.93
CA SER A 10 -44.58 12.64 14.96
C SER A 10 -43.18 13.24 14.75
N PRO A 11 -42.97 14.55 14.98
CA PRO A 11 -41.67 15.21 14.75
C PRO A 11 -40.49 14.47 15.39
N GLU A 12 -40.70 13.82 16.53
CA GLU A 12 -39.69 12.98 17.19
C GLU A 12 -39.33 11.71 16.40
N SER A 13 -40.30 11.13 15.70
CA SER A 13 -40.08 9.98 14.81
C SER A 13 -39.25 10.38 13.59
N ILE A 14 -39.51 11.55 13.02
CA ILE A 14 -38.72 12.12 11.91
C ILE A 14 -37.29 12.41 12.39
N ALA A 15 -37.13 13.05 13.55
CA ALA A 15 -35.82 13.33 14.12
C ALA A 15 -35.02 12.05 14.38
N ARG A 16 -35.65 10.98 14.89
CA ARG A 16 -35.01 9.67 15.06
C ARG A 16 -34.63 9.03 13.74
N ALA A 17 -35.49 9.09 12.73
CA ALA A 17 -35.21 8.56 11.39
C ALA A 17 -34.01 9.29 10.75
N ASN A 18 -33.96 10.61 10.86
CA ASN A 18 -32.86 11.42 10.34
C ASN A 18 -31.53 11.10 11.03
N ARG A 19 -31.51 10.94 12.37
CA ARG A 19 -30.31 10.53 13.11
C ARG A 19 -29.81 9.15 12.65
N LYS A 20 -30.72 8.19 12.46
CA LYS A 20 -30.35 6.86 11.96
C LYS A 20 -29.76 6.91 10.56
N ARG A 21 -30.34 7.74 9.68
CA ARG A 21 -29.84 7.95 8.33
C ARG A 21 -28.42 8.53 8.34
N LEU A 22 -28.19 9.59 9.12
CA LEU A 22 -26.86 10.20 9.26
C LEU A 22 -25.84 9.19 9.79
N ALA A 23 -26.17 8.45 10.85
CA ALA A 23 -25.28 7.43 11.39
C ALA A 23 -24.94 6.33 10.36
N ALA A 24 -25.89 5.93 9.51
CA ALA A 24 -25.64 4.97 8.44
C ALA A 24 -24.73 5.55 7.34
N GLU A 25 -24.96 6.80 6.93
CA GLU A 25 -24.14 7.49 5.93
C GLU A 25 -22.70 7.70 6.44
N GLU A 26 -22.53 8.10 7.70
CA GLU A 26 -21.23 8.27 8.35
C GLU A 26 -20.52 6.92 8.53
N GLY A 27 -21.23 5.88 8.95
CA GLY A 27 -20.69 4.52 9.04
C GLY A 27 -20.18 4.00 7.70
N ALA A 28 -20.93 4.24 6.62
CA ALA A 28 -20.51 3.87 5.27
C ALA A 28 -19.24 4.63 4.83
N ARG A 29 -19.16 5.93 5.13
CA ARG A 29 -17.95 6.74 4.84
C ARG A 29 -16.73 6.24 5.62
N ALA A 30 -16.89 5.96 6.91
CA ALA A 30 -15.80 5.44 7.74
C ALA A 30 -15.23 4.11 7.21
N MET A 31 -16.10 3.21 6.75
CA MET A 31 -15.66 1.94 6.16
C MET A 31 -14.90 2.13 4.85
N LEU A 32 -15.31 3.10 4.02
CA LEU A 32 -14.59 3.45 2.79
C LEU A 32 -13.20 4.02 3.09
N ASP A 33 -13.08 4.88 4.09
CA ASP A 33 -11.80 5.50 4.44
C ASP A 33 -10.82 4.49 5.04
N ILE A 34 -11.30 3.57 5.88
CA ILE A 34 -10.48 2.43 6.35
C ILE A 34 -10.00 1.59 5.16
N GLY A 35 -10.90 1.32 4.19
CA GLY A 35 -10.55 0.60 2.97
C GLY A 35 -9.44 1.30 2.16
N ARG A 36 -9.53 2.62 2.00
CA ARG A 36 -8.51 3.43 1.32
C ARG A 36 -7.18 3.38 2.04
N GLN A 37 -7.17 3.61 3.37
CA GLN A 37 -5.96 3.57 4.18
C GLN A 37 -5.29 2.19 4.11
N ALA A 38 -6.07 1.10 4.17
CA ALA A 38 -5.53 -0.25 4.04
C ALA A 38 -4.84 -0.48 2.69
N ILE A 39 -5.40 0.04 1.60
CA ILE A 39 -4.79 -0.05 0.27
C ILE A 39 -3.49 0.76 0.21
N GLU A 40 -3.48 1.98 0.76
CA GLU A 40 -2.30 2.84 0.81
C GLU A 40 -1.15 2.19 1.59
N VAL A 41 -1.44 1.59 2.75
CA VAL A 41 -0.45 0.86 3.55
C VAL A 41 0.14 -0.30 2.75
N ARG A 42 -0.68 -1.09 2.05
CA ARG A 42 -0.18 -2.19 1.20
C ARG A 42 0.74 -1.70 0.08
N LYS A 43 0.35 -0.62 -0.61
CA LYS A 43 1.17 0.00 -1.66
C LYS A 43 2.50 0.53 -1.11
N ASN A 44 2.47 1.17 0.05
CA ASN A 44 3.69 1.67 0.71
C ASN A 44 4.60 0.50 1.10
N MET A 45 4.04 -0.57 1.68
CA MET A 45 4.80 -1.77 2.02
C MET A 45 5.44 -2.44 0.80
N ALA A 46 4.73 -2.50 -0.34
CA ALA A 46 5.31 -3.00 -1.59
C ALA A 46 6.49 -2.13 -2.05
N ARG A 47 6.31 -0.81 -2.07
CA ARG A 47 7.37 0.14 -2.42
C ARG A 47 8.58 0.03 -1.49
N LEU A 48 8.37 -0.13 -0.18
CA LEU A 48 9.46 -0.29 0.78
C LEU A 48 10.24 -1.59 0.57
N ARG A 49 9.57 -2.67 0.12
CA ARG A 49 10.24 -3.93 -0.24
C ARG A 49 11.11 -3.75 -1.47
N GLU A 50 10.59 -3.15 -2.54
CA GLU A 50 11.35 -2.84 -3.76
C GLU A 50 12.59 -1.98 -3.44
N LEU A 51 12.42 -0.97 -2.58
CA LEU A 51 13.54 -0.13 -2.13
C LEU A 51 14.59 -0.89 -1.31
N ARG A 52 14.20 -1.93 -0.56
CA ARG A 52 15.15 -2.78 0.17
C ARG A 52 15.89 -3.70 -0.79
N GLU A 53 15.17 -4.38 -1.68
CA GLU A 53 15.76 -5.28 -2.68
C GLU A 53 16.76 -4.55 -3.59
N THR A 54 16.42 -3.35 -4.04
CA THR A 54 17.34 -2.51 -4.84
C THR A 54 18.58 -2.08 -4.04
N ARG A 55 18.43 -1.75 -2.76
CA ARG A 55 19.57 -1.42 -1.87
C ARG A 55 20.45 -2.65 -1.62
N GLU A 56 19.86 -3.81 -1.37
CA GLU A 56 20.56 -5.07 -1.15
C GLU A 56 21.29 -5.50 -2.42
N ALA A 57 20.66 -5.41 -3.59
CA ALA A 57 21.31 -5.66 -4.87
C ALA A 57 22.51 -4.72 -5.09
N ALA A 58 22.34 -3.42 -4.82
CA ALA A 58 23.44 -2.45 -4.92
C ALA A 58 24.57 -2.73 -3.93
N ALA A 59 24.26 -3.16 -2.71
CA ALA A 59 25.25 -3.56 -1.71
C ALA A 59 25.98 -4.85 -2.14
N ALA A 60 25.25 -5.84 -2.65
CA ALA A 60 25.84 -7.07 -3.17
C ALA A 60 26.78 -6.79 -4.35
N MET A 61 26.37 -5.94 -5.30
CA MET A 61 27.23 -5.52 -6.42
C MET A 61 28.53 -4.85 -5.98
N ARG A 62 28.52 -4.10 -4.86
CA ARG A 62 29.74 -3.50 -4.30
C ARG A 62 30.67 -4.51 -3.62
N LEU A 63 30.10 -5.61 -3.11
CA LEU A 63 30.84 -6.67 -2.44
C LEU A 63 31.36 -7.74 -3.39
N VAL A 64 30.86 -7.81 -4.63
CA VAL A 64 31.40 -8.70 -5.66
C VAL A 64 32.84 -8.26 -5.98
N PRO A 65 33.86 -9.07 -5.67
CA PRO A 65 35.23 -8.76 -6.05
C PRO A 65 35.32 -8.73 -7.57
N LEU A 66 35.98 -7.71 -8.13
CA LEU A 66 36.29 -7.71 -9.57
C LEU A 66 37.07 -8.99 -9.90
N PRO A 67 36.77 -9.65 -11.03
CA PRO A 67 37.53 -10.82 -11.47
C PRO A 67 39.01 -10.44 -11.56
N ALA A 68 39.86 -11.23 -10.90
CA ALA A 68 41.29 -10.98 -10.88
C ALA A 68 41.82 -10.85 -12.32
N PRO A 69 42.63 -9.81 -12.63
CA PRO A 69 43.15 -9.64 -13.97
C PRO A 69 43.94 -10.88 -14.38
N SER A 70 43.60 -11.46 -15.53
CA SER A 70 44.28 -12.65 -16.03
C SER A 70 45.77 -12.36 -16.23
N PRO A 71 46.67 -13.27 -15.83
CA PRO A 71 48.10 -13.03 -15.93
C PRO A 71 48.50 -12.89 -17.40
N LYS A 72 48.92 -11.68 -17.81
CA LYS A 72 49.47 -11.42 -19.14
C LYS A 72 50.75 -12.26 -19.31
N LYS A 73 50.72 -13.21 -20.25
CA LYS A 73 51.90 -13.96 -20.67
C LYS A 73 52.96 -12.97 -21.19
N ARG A 74 54.08 -12.82 -20.48
CA ARG A 74 55.23 -12.06 -20.96
C ARG A 74 55.82 -12.80 -22.16
N THR A 75 55.77 -12.19 -23.33
CA THR A 75 56.51 -12.65 -24.51
C THR A 75 58.00 -12.51 -24.20
N ARG A 76 58.71 -13.64 -24.10
CA ARG A 76 60.17 -13.66 -23.95
C ARG A 76 60.75 -13.14 -25.26
N LYS A 77 61.46 -12.01 -25.22
CA LYS A 77 62.24 -11.54 -26.37
C LYS A 77 63.35 -12.56 -26.64
N LEU A 78 63.38 -13.10 -27.86
CA LEU A 78 64.48 -13.92 -28.35
C LEU A 78 65.72 -13.01 -28.54
N PRO A 79 66.91 -13.43 -28.10
CA PRO A 79 68.14 -12.70 -28.36
C PRO A 79 68.46 -12.73 -29.86
N ARG A 80 68.94 -11.59 -30.38
CA ARG A 80 69.27 -11.35 -31.79
C ARG A 80 70.61 -11.96 -32.16
#